data_AF-A0A2T7TH25-F1
#
_entry.id   AF-A0A2T7TH25-F1
#
_cell.length_a   1.000
_cell.length_b   1.000
_cell.length_c   1.000
_cell.angle_alpha   90.00
_cell.angle_beta   90.00
_cell.angle_gamma   90.00
#
_symmetry.space_group_name_H-M   'P 1'
#
loop_
_entity.id
_entity.type
_entity.pdbx_description
1 polymer ?
#
loop_
_entity_poly.entity_id
_entity_poly.type
_entity_poly.pdbx_seq_one_letter_code
_entity_poly.pdbx_strand_id
1 'polypeptide(L)'
;GAGATAAAPGDALEGSLVILAMSHDAAKKIASDYSSQLAGKVVVHISNTVDPANFDRLTVPSGTSGAEEIADLLPDDVPVVKAFNTCFAGP
;
A
#
# COMPACT_ATOMS: atom_id res chain seq x y z
N GLY A 1 2.46 0.14 -15.82
CA GLY A 1 2.42 1.12 -16.92
C GLY A 1 3.76 1.14 -17.64
N ALA A 2 3.86 1.77 -18.81
CA ALA A 2 5.15 2.02 -19.42
C ALA A 2 6.06 2.78 -18.43
N GLY A 3 7.24 2.24 -18.12
CA GLY A 3 8.18 2.82 -17.15
C GLY A 3 8.00 2.39 -15.68
N ALA A 4 7.03 1.52 -15.37
CA ALA A 4 6.96 0.89 -14.05
C ALA A 4 7.78 -0.41 -14.02
N THR A 5 8.50 -0.64 -12.93
CA THR A 5 9.17 -1.92 -12.63
C THR A 5 8.41 -2.66 -11.54
N ALA A 6 8.40 -3.99 -11.62
CA ALA A 6 7.91 -4.85 -10.55
C ALA A 6 9.07 -5.26 -9.65
N ALA A 7 8.80 -5.41 -8.35
CA ALA A 7 9.73 -5.93 -7.37
C ALA A 7 9.03 -7.03 -6.56
N ALA A 8 9.70 -8.14 -6.32
CA ALA A 8 9.26 -9.20 -5.44
C ALA A 8 9.82 -8.99 -4.02
N PRO A 9 9.22 -9.62 -2.99
CA PRO A 9 9.85 -9.69 -1.67
C PRO A 9 11.26 -10.29 -1.78
N GLY A 10 12.25 -9.62 -1.19
CA GLY A 10 13.68 -9.87 -1.35
C GLY A 10 14.39 -8.88 -2.27
N ASP A 11 13.69 -8.26 -3.23
CA ASP A 11 14.30 -7.30 -4.17
C ASP A 11 14.49 -5.91 -3.53
N ALA A 12 15.44 -5.13 -4.05
CA ALA A 12 15.65 -3.75 -3.66
C ALA A 12 14.61 -2.80 -4.30
N LEU A 13 14.18 -1.78 -3.57
CA LEU A 13 13.23 -0.78 -4.07
C LEU A 13 13.96 0.42 -4.72
N GLU A 14 13.99 0.46 -6.04
CA GLU A 14 14.78 1.45 -6.79
C GLU A 14 14.04 2.79 -7.04
N GLY A 15 12.71 2.77 -7.22
CA GLY A 15 11.93 3.97 -7.54
C GLY A 15 11.75 4.93 -6.36
N SER A 16 11.58 6.23 -6.62
CA SER A 16 11.19 7.22 -5.60
C SER A 16 9.70 7.16 -5.24
N LEU A 17 8.90 6.45 -6.03
CA LEU A 17 7.50 6.15 -5.80
C LEU A 17 7.30 4.63 -5.80
N VAL A 18 6.67 4.11 -4.75
CA VAL A 18 6.44 2.67 -4.57
C VAL A 18 4.95 2.42 -4.43
N ILE A 19 4.39 1.55 -5.27
CA ILE A 19 2.97 1.20 -5.23
C ILE A 19 2.83 -0.17 -4.57
N LEU A 20 2.13 -0.24 -3.45
CA LEU A 20 1.81 -1.49 -2.76
C LEU A 20 0.61 -2.17 -3.43
N ALA A 21 0.84 -2.73 -4.61
CA ALA A 21 -0.18 -3.35 -5.46
C ALA A 21 -0.59 -4.77 -5.00
N MET A 22 -0.99 -4.89 -3.74
CA MET A 22 -1.28 -6.16 -3.06
C MET A 22 -2.42 -6.02 -2.05
N SER A 23 -2.80 -7.12 -1.39
CA SER A 23 -3.78 -7.09 -0.29
C SER A 23 -3.30 -6.19 0.86
N HIS A 24 -4.23 -5.73 1.69
CA HIS A 24 -3.89 -4.85 2.81
C HIS A 24 -2.90 -5.52 3.79
N ASP A 25 -3.11 -6.80 4.14
CA ASP A 25 -2.21 -7.53 5.04
C ASP A 25 -0.80 -7.70 4.45
N ALA A 26 -0.70 -7.99 3.14
CA ALA A 26 0.58 -8.06 2.47
C ALA A 26 1.27 -6.69 2.42
N ALA A 27 0.50 -5.61 2.19
CA ALA A 27 1.01 -4.25 2.20
C ALA A 27 1.57 -3.87 3.58
N LYS A 28 0.90 -4.23 4.68
CA LYS A 28 1.40 -4.02 6.05
C LYS A 28 2.72 -4.75 6.27
N LYS A 29 2.80 -6.01 5.84
CA LYS A 29 4.05 -6.79 5.93
C LYS A 29 5.20 -6.12 5.17
N ILE A 30 4.95 -5.69 3.93
CA ILE A 30 5.97 -4.98 3.13
C ILE A 30 6.35 -3.64 3.77
N ALA A 31 5.38 -2.85 4.25
CA ALA A 31 5.66 -1.58 4.91
C ALA A 31 6.58 -1.76 6.13
N SER A 32 6.32 -2.77 6.96
CA SER A 32 7.19 -3.09 8.11
C SER A 32 8.56 -3.61 7.68
N ASP A 33 8.63 -4.60 6.79
CA ASP A 33 9.88 -5.26 6.41
C ASP A 33 10.81 -4.32 5.61
N TYR A 34 10.23 -3.38 4.85
CA TYR A 34 10.94 -2.45 3.97
C TYR A 34 10.98 -1.02 4.50
N SER A 35 10.58 -0.78 5.75
CA SER A 35 10.48 0.55 6.35
C SER A 35 11.70 1.44 6.07
N SER A 36 12.92 0.89 6.20
CA SER A 36 14.17 1.60 5.90
C SER A 36 14.39 1.90 4.42
N GLN A 37 13.98 1.02 3.51
CA GLN A 37 14.06 1.26 2.07
C GLN A 37 12.98 2.23 1.60
N LEU A 38 11.87 2.36 2.33
CA LEU A 38 10.78 3.27 2.01
C LEU A 38 11.02 4.70 2.51
N ALA A 39 12.00 4.90 3.40
CA ALA A 39 12.44 6.24 3.84
C ALA A 39 12.78 7.14 2.64
N GLY A 40 12.25 8.37 2.66
CA GLY A 40 12.43 9.35 1.58
C GLY A 40 11.72 9.01 0.25
N LYS A 41 10.89 7.97 0.19
CA LYS A 41 10.05 7.62 -0.98
C LYS A 41 8.59 8.00 -0.73
N VAL A 42 7.79 8.07 -1.80
CA VAL A 42 6.33 8.17 -1.71
C VAL A 42 5.74 6.76 -1.81
N VAL A 43 4.87 6.40 -0.86
CA VAL A 43 4.20 5.10 -0.85
C VAL A 43 2.75 5.27 -1.27
N VAL A 44 2.32 4.50 -2.27
CA VAL A 44 0.93 4.49 -2.73
C VAL A 44 0.23 3.21 -2.26
N HIS A 45 -0.76 3.37 -1.39
CA HIS A 45 -1.59 2.26 -0.90
C HIS A 45 -2.88 2.14 -1.72
N ILE A 46 -3.03 1.03 -2.45
CA ILE A 46 -4.15 0.86 -3.40
C ILE A 46 -5.28 -0.05 -2.92
N SER A 47 -5.08 -0.82 -1.83
CA SER A 47 -6.00 -1.91 -1.49
C SER A 47 -7.42 -1.40 -1.16
N ASN A 48 -8.44 -2.22 -1.43
CA ASN A 48 -9.75 -2.07 -0.78
C ASN A 48 -9.77 -3.02 0.42
N THR A 49 -9.99 -2.49 1.61
CA THR A 49 -9.97 -3.24 2.88
C THR A 49 -11.33 -3.88 3.16
N VAL A 50 -11.95 -4.48 2.14
CA VAL A 50 -13.25 -5.15 2.26
C VAL A 50 -13.05 -6.52 2.89
N ASP A 51 -13.95 -6.93 3.78
CA ASP A 51 -13.96 -8.29 4.34
C ASP A 51 -14.20 -9.32 3.23
N PRO A 52 -13.24 -10.21 2.92
CA PRO A 52 -13.37 -11.16 1.82
C PRO A 52 -14.35 -12.31 2.13
N ALA A 53 -14.80 -12.48 3.38
CA ALA A 53 -15.72 -13.57 3.74
C ALA A 53 -17.13 -13.34 3.19
N ASN A 54 -17.60 -12.10 3.21
CA ASN A 54 -18.98 -11.75 2.88
C ASN A 54 -19.16 -10.40 2.15
N PHE A 55 -18.10 -9.60 2.02
CA PHE A 55 -18.09 -8.30 1.35
C PHE A 55 -19.08 -7.28 1.92
N ASP A 56 -19.46 -7.40 3.20
CA ASP A 56 -20.48 -6.56 3.85
C ASP A 56 -19.90 -5.40 4.69
N ARG A 57 -18.58 -5.40 4.90
CA ARG A 57 -17.89 -4.45 5.77
C ARG A 57 -16.45 -4.19 5.33
N LEU A 58 -15.83 -3.20 5.97
CA LEU A 58 -14.40 -3.02 5.92
C LEU A 58 -13.73 -3.73 7.11
N THR A 59 -12.53 -4.24 6.91
CA THR A 59 -11.71 -4.86 7.96
C THR A 59 -10.99 -3.83 8.82
N VAL A 60 -10.84 -2.59 8.33
CA VAL A 60 -10.27 -1.47 9.09
C VAL A 60 -11.34 -0.82 9.97
N PRO A 61 -10.99 -0.37 11.18
CA PRO A 61 -11.94 0.30 12.07
C PRO A 61 -12.56 1.56 11.46
N SER A 62 -13.76 1.90 11.92
CA SER A 62 -14.39 3.19 11.57
C SER A 62 -13.56 4.36 12.08
N GLY A 63 -13.50 5.44 11.31
CA GLY A 63 -12.73 6.65 11.66
C GLY A 63 -11.25 6.59 11.28
N THR A 64 -10.80 5.51 10.65
CA THR A 64 -9.46 5.39 10.05
C THR A 64 -9.55 4.73 8.67
N SER A 65 -8.41 4.44 8.07
CA SER A 65 -8.26 3.86 6.76
C SER A 65 -7.07 2.93 6.72
N GLY A 66 -7.09 1.98 5.78
CA GLY A 66 -5.91 1.14 5.58
C GLY A 66 -4.68 1.93 5.10
N ALA A 67 -4.80 3.18 4.63
CA ALA A 67 -3.62 4.00 4.34
C ALA A 67 -3.00 4.57 5.62
N GLU A 68 -3.81 4.98 6.60
CA GLU A 68 -3.33 5.39 7.92
C GLU A 68 -2.65 4.23 8.64
N GLU A 69 -3.22 3.02 8.62
CA GLU A 69 -2.54 1.84 9.20
C GLU A 69 -1.20 1.52 8.51
N ILE A 70 -1.02 1.88 7.23
CA ILE A 70 0.27 1.73 6.54
C ILE A 70 1.24 2.84 6.95
N ALA A 71 0.76 4.07 7.11
CA ALA A 71 1.56 5.20 7.56
C ALA A 71 2.13 4.95 8.96
N ASP A 72 1.34 4.38 9.88
CA ASP A 72 1.77 4.03 11.24
C ASP A 72 2.93 3.02 11.29
N LEU A 73 3.19 2.29 10.19
CA LEU A 73 4.28 1.32 10.08
C LEU A 73 5.57 1.91 9.48
N LEU A 74 5.52 3.17 9.03
CA LEU A 74 6.58 3.85 8.31
C LEU A 74 7.09 5.05 9.10
N PRO A 75 8.31 5.54 8.80
CA PRO A 75 8.79 6.80 9.36
C PRO A 75 7.90 7.99 8.97
N ASP A 76 7.80 8.98 9.85
CA ASP A 76 6.94 10.17 9.67
C ASP A 76 7.22 10.97 8.39
N ASP A 77 8.44 10.87 7.84
CA ASP A 77 8.85 11.56 6.62
C ASP A 77 8.45 10.83 5.32
N VAL A 78 7.83 9.65 5.43
CA VAL A 78 7.36 8.86 4.28
C VAL A 78 5.90 9.20 3.96
N PRO A 79 5.62 9.90 2.84
CA PRO A 79 4.25 10.23 2.50
C PRO A 79 3.50 8.99 2.03
N VAL A 80 2.40 8.65 2.70
CA VAL A 80 1.47 7.61 2.26
C VAL A 80 0.28 8.23 1.53
N VAL A 81 0.08 7.83 0.28
CA VAL A 81 -0.98 8.32 -0.59
C VAL A 81 -1.99 7.19 -0.84
N LYS A 82 -3.27 7.47 -0.57
CA LYS A 82 -4.37 6.61 -0.99
C LYS A 82 -4.75 6.93 -2.44
N ALA A 83 -4.57 5.98 -3.35
CA ALA A 83 -4.95 6.16 -4.76
C ALA A 83 -5.32 4.83 -5.42
N PHE A 84 -5.96 4.91 -6.60
CA PHE A 84 -6.31 3.79 -7.48
C PHE A 84 -7.28 2.73 -6.95
N ASN A 85 -7.70 2.78 -5.68
CA ASN A 85 -8.57 1.77 -5.09
C ASN A 85 -9.96 1.68 -5.77
N THR A 86 -10.40 2.74 -6.45
CA THR A 86 -11.66 2.78 -7.23
C THR A 86 -11.44 2.77 -8.75
N CYS A 87 -10.20 2.63 -9.22
CA CYS A 87 -9.85 2.61 -10.64
C CYS A 87 -9.84 1.17 -11.15
N PHE A 88 -11.01 0.63 -11.46
CA PHE A 88 -11.10 -0.65 -12.15
C PHE A 88 -10.61 -0.54 -13.60
N ALA A 89 -10.18 -1.67 -14.17
CA ALA A 89 -9.91 -1.73 -15.60
C ALA A 89 -11.18 -1.35 -16.39
N GLY A 90 -11.00 -0.59 -17.47
CA GLY A 90 -12.08 -0.33 -18.43
C GLY A 90 -12.49 -1.63 -19.17
N PRO A 91 -13.59 -1.58 -19.96
CA PRO A 91 -13.93 -2.67 -20.88
C PRO A 91 -12.82 -2.95 -21.90
#